data_AF-A0A255R0S0-F1
#
_entry.id   AF-A0A255R0S0-F1
#
_cell.length_a   1.000
_cell.length_b   1.000
_cell.length_c   1.000
_cell.angle_alpha   90.00
_cell.angle_beta   90.00
_cell.angle_gamma   90.00
#
_symmetry.space_group_name_H-M   'P 1'
#
loop_
_entity.id
_entity.type
_entity.pdbx_description
1 polymer ?
#
loop_
_entity_poly.entity_id
_entity_poly.type
_entity_poly.pdbx_seq_one_letter_code
_entity_poly.pdbx_strand_id
1 'polypeptide(L)'
;MQYDGKVVVGSQAYNETSNRLSRRSHIRCRLEISPSVYQRITALSEQGNVLMEEEAFTEARAKFQQAIELLPPPAMQWEAATWLYGSLGESKFLQFDFPDAEEDFGIAIQCPGGNENPFIHLRLDECLLTRNEPDQAAHHLTVTFYGWHHPARGVIALPQWS
;
A
#
# COMPACT_ATOMS: atom_id res chain seq x y z
N MET A 1 16.42 60.70 -19.00
CA MET A 1 15.60 61.03 -20.18
C MET A 1 16.01 60.03 -21.26
N GLN A 2 15.17 59.23 -21.90
CA GLN A 2 13.73 59.02 -21.90
C GLN A 2 13.54 57.64 -22.57
N TYR A 3 12.53 56.88 -22.14
CA TYR A 3 12.13 55.59 -22.75
C TYR A 3 11.60 55.79 -24.17
N ASP A 4 11.79 54.79 -25.04
CA ASP A 4 10.80 54.50 -26.07
C ASP A 4 10.70 52.99 -26.34
N GLY A 5 9.48 52.47 -26.30
CA GLY A 5 9.18 51.04 -26.27
C GLY A 5 8.86 50.44 -27.65
N LYS A 6 8.87 49.10 -27.70
CA LYS A 6 7.89 48.28 -28.43
C LYS A 6 8.07 46.80 -28.08
N VAL A 7 7.02 46.24 -27.47
CA VAL A 7 6.82 44.81 -27.24
C VAL A 7 6.27 44.19 -28.52
N VAL A 8 6.86 43.08 -28.99
CA VAL A 8 6.16 42.14 -29.87
C VAL A 8 6.54 40.71 -29.45
N VAL A 9 5.51 39.98 -29.03
CA VAL A 9 5.49 38.56 -28.62
C VAL A 9 5.44 37.68 -29.87
N GLY A 10 6.17 36.57 -29.91
CA GLY A 10 6.06 35.63 -31.03
C GLY A 10 7.05 34.48 -31.08
N SER A 11 7.27 33.72 -29.99
CA SER A 11 7.98 32.44 -30.04
C SER A 11 7.02 31.29 -30.38
N GLN A 12 6.37 31.36 -31.54
CA GLN A 12 5.48 30.28 -32.03
C GLN A 12 6.22 29.08 -32.65
N ALA A 13 7.54 29.14 -32.84
CA ALA A 13 8.28 28.07 -33.53
C ALA A 13 8.85 26.97 -32.61
N TYR A 14 8.80 27.11 -31.27
CA TYR A 14 9.33 26.09 -30.34
C TYR A 14 8.26 25.13 -29.77
N ASN A 15 6.98 25.35 -30.09
CA ASN A 15 5.88 24.61 -29.45
C ASN A 15 5.28 23.49 -30.32
N GLU A 16 5.63 23.38 -31.60
CA GLU A 16 4.99 22.40 -32.49
C GLU A 16 5.66 21.01 -32.48
N THR A 17 6.96 20.92 -32.21
CA THR A 17 7.68 19.63 -32.13
C THR A 17 7.53 18.93 -30.77
N SER A 18 7.35 19.68 -29.68
CA SER A 18 7.08 19.11 -28.36
C SER A 18 5.68 18.48 -28.26
N ASN A 19 4.72 18.98 -29.06
CA ASN A 19 3.33 18.53 -29.00
C ASN A 19 3.04 17.23 -29.79
N ARG A 20 3.98 16.74 -30.61
CA ARG A 20 3.83 15.48 -31.34
C ARG A 20 4.41 14.26 -30.59
N LEU A 21 5.32 14.48 -29.64
CA LEU A 21 5.89 13.41 -28.80
C LEU A 21 5.16 13.21 -27.46
N SER A 22 4.32 14.16 -27.03
CA SER A 22 3.48 14.02 -25.81
C SER A 22 2.26 13.08 -26.00
N ARG A 23 1.95 12.68 -27.25
CA ARG A 23 0.76 11.87 -27.55
C ARG A 23 0.97 10.35 -27.51
N ARG A 24 2.10 9.84 -27.02
CA ARG A 24 2.41 8.40 -27.10
C ARG A 24 2.83 7.65 -25.84
N SER A 25 2.82 8.26 -24.66
CA SER A 25 3.04 7.46 -23.45
C SER A 25 2.41 8.10 -22.23
N HIS A 26 1.49 7.34 -21.62
CA HIS A 26 0.86 7.53 -20.31
C HIS A 26 -0.58 8.07 -20.32
N ILE A 27 -1.48 7.32 -20.96
CA ILE A 27 -2.76 7.02 -20.30
C ILE A 27 -2.40 6.13 -19.09
N ARG A 28 -1.93 6.75 -18.01
CA ARG A 28 -2.07 6.14 -16.68
C ARG A 28 -3.51 6.45 -16.31
N CYS A 29 -4.44 5.57 -16.69
CA CYS A 29 -5.74 5.54 -16.03
C CYS A 29 -5.43 5.28 -14.57
N ARG A 30 -5.43 6.34 -13.74
CA ARG A 30 -5.48 6.19 -12.30
C ARG A 30 -6.76 5.38 -12.06
N LEU A 31 -6.58 4.15 -11.62
CA LEU A 31 -7.69 3.33 -11.16
C LEU A 31 -8.27 4.09 -9.97
N GLU A 32 -9.47 4.66 -10.13
CA GLU A 32 -10.18 5.37 -9.06
C GLU A 32 -11.36 4.50 -8.63
N ILE A 33 -11.35 4.06 -7.37
CA ILE A 33 -12.50 3.39 -6.78
C ILE A 33 -13.63 4.43 -6.66
N SER A 34 -14.86 4.02 -6.99
CA SER A 34 -16.02 4.88 -6.75
C SER A 34 -16.06 5.32 -5.27
N PRO A 35 -16.26 6.60 -4.96
CA PRO A 35 -16.24 7.08 -3.57
C PRO A 35 -17.16 6.30 -2.63
N SER A 36 -18.32 5.85 -3.12
CA SER A 36 -19.27 5.04 -2.34
C SER A 36 -18.76 3.63 -2.04
N VAL A 37 -18.02 3.02 -2.98
CA VAL A 37 -17.37 1.72 -2.78
C VAL A 37 -16.22 1.86 -1.79
N TYR A 38 -15.39 2.89 -1.96
CA TYR A 38 -14.28 3.16 -1.05
C TYR A 38 -14.77 3.36 0.39
N GLN A 39 -15.81 4.18 0.60
CA GLN A 39 -16.42 4.37 1.92
C GLN A 39 -16.90 3.06 2.55
N ARG A 40 -17.49 2.15 1.76
CA ARG A 40 -17.94 0.85 2.27
C ARG A 40 -16.77 -0.04 2.67
N ILE A 41 -15.69 -0.05 1.87
CA ILE A 41 -14.48 -0.80 2.17
C ILE A 41 -13.85 -0.27 3.47
N THR A 42 -13.71 1.05 3.61
CA THR A 42 -13.18 1.67 4.84
C THR A 42 -14.04 1.32 6.05
N ALA A 43 -15.37 1.45 5.96
CA ALA A 43 -16.27 1.13 7.06
C ALA A 43 -16.21 -0.36 7.48
N LEU A 44 -16.08 -1.28 6.52
CA LEU A 44 -15.89 -2.70 6.82
C LEU A 44 -14.53 -2.96 7.48
N SER A 45 -13.49 -2.23 7.07
CA SER A 45 -12.14 -2.40 7.62
C SER A 45 -12.03 -1.85 9.03
N GLU A 46 -12.67 -0.71 9.31
CA GLU A 46 -12.80 -0.18 10.66
C GLU A 46 -13.56 -1.15 11.57
N GLN A 47 -14.66 -1.74 11.09
CA GLN A 47 -15.36 -2.81 11.84
C GLN A 47 -14.46 -4.02 12.08
N GLY A 48 -13.68 -4.43 11.09
CA GLY A 48 -12.70 -5.51 11.24
C GLY A 48 -11.67 -5.18 12.31
N ASN A 49 -11.13 -3.95 12.32
CA ASN A 49 -10.15 -3.52 13.32
C ASN A 49 -10.73 -3.49 14.74
N VAL A 50 -11.98 -3.04 14.92
CA VAL A 50 -12.64 -3.10 16.24
C VAL A 50 -12.77 -4.56 16.70
N LEU A 51 -13.17 -5.47 15.82
CA LEU A 51 -13.25 -6.90 16.14
C LEU A 51 -11.87 -7.51 16.45
N MET A 52 -10.81 -7.02 15.81
CA MET A 52 -9.43 -7.42 16.12
C MET A 52 -9.02 -6.99 17.54
N GLU A 53 -9.38 -5.77 17.95
CA GLU A 53 -9.14 -5.26 19.31
C GLU A 53 -9.93 -6.05 20.37
N GLU A 54 -11.10 -6.58 20.00
CA GLU A 54 -11.94 -7.44 20.84
C GLU A 54 -11.52 -8.93 20.79
N GLU A 55 -10.42 -9.26 20.10
CA GLU A 55 -9.93 -10.63 19.87
C GLU A 55 -10.93 -11.55 19.11
N ALA A 56 -11.96 -10.96 18.49
CA ALA A 56 -12.95 -11.63 17.66
C ALA A 56 -12.42 -11.89 16.24
N PHE A 57 -11.29 -12.57 16.13
CA PHE A 57 -10.49 -12.66 14.90
C PHE A 57 -11.23 -13.31 13.72
N THR A 58 -12.06 -14.33 13.96
CA THR A 58 -12.86 -14.97 12.90
C THR A 58 -13.88 -14.01 12.29
N GLU A 59 -14.49 -13.16 13.12
CA GLU A 59 -15.46 -12.17 12.68
C GLU A 59 -14.77 -11.01 11.96
N ALA A 60 -13.59 -10.59 12.45
CA ALA A 60 -12.73 -9.63 11.77
C ALA A 60 -12.34 -10.09 10.37
N ARG A 61 -11.91 -11.35 10.22
CA ARG A 61 -11.61 -11.98 8.91
C ARG A 61 -12.77 -11.86 7.95
N ALA A 62 -13.99 -12.13 8.42
CA ALA A 62 -15.18 -12.04 7.58
C ALA A 62 -15.42 -10.60 7.10
N LYS A 63 -15.13 -9.58 7.92
CA LYS A 63 -15.25 -8.17 7.53
C LYS A 63 -14.20 -7.77 6.48
N PHE A 64 -12.95 -8.17 6.67
CA PHE A 64 -11.89 -7.89 5.69
C PHE A 64 -12.15 -8.60 4.36
N GLN A 65 -12.62 -9.86 4.39
CA GLN A 65 -12.99 -10.59 3.18
C GLN A 65 -14.12 -9.90 2.41
N GLN A 66 -15.17 -9.44 3.11
CA GLN A 66 -16.25 -8.66 2.51
C GLN A 66 -15.73 -7.37 1.86
N ALA A 67 -14.75 -6.71 2.48
CA ALA A 67 -14.14 -5.50 1.94
C ALA A 67 -13.31 -5.80 0.68
N ILE A 68 -12.61 -6.93 0.64
CA ILE A 68 -11.85 -7.39 -0.54
C ILE A 68 -12.80 -7.70 -1.71
N GLU A 69 -13.94 -8.33 -1.44
CA GLU A 69 -14.95 -8.66 -2.47
C GLU A 69 -15.57 -7.42 -3.13
N LEU A 70 -15.51 -6.26 -2.47
CA LEU A 70 -15.96 -5.00 -3.04
C LEU A 70 -14.93 -4.36 -4.00
N LEU A 71 -13.68 -4.83 -4.01
CA LEU A 71 -12.66 -4.32 -4.91
C LEU A 71 -12.96 -4.74 -6.35
N PRO A 72 -12.91 -3.81 -7.32
CA PRO A 72 -13.05 -4.18 -8.72
C PRO A 72 -11.93 -5.14 -9.16
N PRO A 73 -12.21 -6.15 -9.98
CA PRO A 73 -11.17 -7.06 -10.45
C PRO A 73 -10.21 -6.34 -11.43
N PRO A 74 -8.89 -6.63 -11.37
CA PRO A 74 -8.24 -7.52 -10.42
C PRO A 74 -7.94 -6.83 -9.08
N ALA A 75 -8.38 -7.43 -7.97
CA ALA A 75 -8.32 -6.84 -6.63
C ALA A 75 -6.91 -6.40 -6.21
N MET A 76 -5.89 -7.18 -6.56
CA MET A 76 -4.49 -6.90 -6.22
C MET A 76 -3.90 -5.64 -6.87
N GLN A 77 -4.58 -5.00 -7.83
CA GLN A 77 -4.13 -3.73 -8.43
C GLN A 77 -4.52 -2.49 -7.61
N TRP A 78 -5.30 -2.67 -6.54
CA TRP A 78 -5.74 -1.58 -5.70
C TRP A 78 -4.85 -1.44 -4.48
N GLU A 79 -4.46 -0.21 -4.14
CA GLU A 79 -3.76 0.09 -2.89
C GLU A 79 -4.55 -0.37 -1.66
N ALA A 80 -5.88 -0.40 -1.78
CA ALA A 80 -6.77 -0.95 -0.77
C ALA A 80 -6.52 -2.42 -0.44
N ALA A 81 -6.11 -3.22 -1.43
CA ALA A 81 -5.78 -4.62 -1.21
C ALA A 81 -4.60 -4.78 -0.24
N THR A 82 -3.61 -3.90 -0.29
CA THR A 82 -2.41 -3.97 0.56
C THR A 82 -2.76 -3.99 2.05
N TRP A 83 -3.58 -3.06 2.51
CA TRP A 83 -3.98 -3.02 3.92
C TRP A 83 -5.04 -4.05 4.26
N LEU A 84 -5.95 -4.41 3.35
CA LEU A 84 -6.94 -5.47 3.59
C LEU A 84 -6.30 -6.85 3.77
N TYR A 85 -5.40 -7.25 2.86
CA TYR A 85 -4.68 -8.52 2.99
C TYR A 85 -3.69 -8.47 4.17
N GLY A 86 -3.10 -7.31 4.46
CA GLY A 86 -2.30 -7.12 5.67
C GLY A 86 -3.09 -7.37 6.95
N SER A 87 -4.30 -6.81 7.07
CA SER A 87 -5.19 -7.05 8.22
C SER A 87 -5.73 -8.48 8.27
N LEU A 88 -6.00 -9.09 7.12
CA LEU A 88 -6.40 -10.50 7.05
C LEU A 88 -5.26 -11.42 7.53
N GLY A 89 -4.04 -11.21 7.06
CA GLY A 89 -2.87 -11.93 7.53
C GLY A 89 -2.62 -11.72 9.02
N GLU A 90 -2.75 -10.48 9.52
CA GLU A 90 -2.61 -10.17 10.95
C GLU A 90 -3.63 -10.91 11.82
N SER A 91 -4.89 -11.02 11.38
CA SER A 91 -5.92 -11.77 12.11
C SER A 91 -5.64 -13.27 12.23
N LYS A 92 -4.98 -13.86 11.22
CA LYS A 92 -4.54 -15.26 11.24
C LYS A 92 -3.28 -15.42 12.10
N PHE A 93 -2.35 -14.48 11.97
CA PHE A 93 -1.14 -14.43 12.76
C PHE A 93 -1.43 -14.42 14.27
N LEU A 94 -2.38 -13.59 14.71
CA LEU A 94 -2.78 -13.52 16.13
C LEU A 94 -3.45 -14.80 16.64
N GLN A 95 -3.95 -15.65 15.74
CA GLN A 95 -4.46 -16.99 16.06
C GLN A 95 -3.39 -18.08 15.95
N PHE A 96 -2.12 -17.71 15.77
CA PHE A 96 -0.98 -18.62 15.57
C PHE A 96 -1.08 -19.46 14.28
N ASP A 97 -1.90 -19.02 13.33
CA ASP A 97 -2.03 -19.66 12.01
C ASP A 97 -1.03 -19.04 11.02
N PHE A 98 0.26 -19.32 11.26
CA PHE A 98 1.36 -18.74 10.51
C PHE A 98 1.39 -19.11 9.02
N PRO A 99 1.08 -20.35 8.59
CA PRO A 99 1.04 -20.70 7.17
C PRO A 99 0.04 -19.86 6.38
N ASP A 100 -1.20 -19.75 6.88
CA ASP A 100 -2.24 -19.00 6.19
C ASP A 100 -2.01 -17.48 6.28
N ALA A 101 -1.35 -17.01 7.36
CA ALA A 101 -0.96 -15.61 7.51
C ALA A 101 0.14 -15.23 6.50
N GLU A 102 1.14 -16.08 6.32
CA GLU A 102 2.21 -15.91 5.34
C GLU A 102 1.65 -15.76 3.92
N GLU A 103 0.67 -16.57 3.54
CA GLU A 103 0.01 -16.48 2.23
C GLU A 103 -0.65 -15.10 2.03
N ASP A 104 -1.41 -14.62 3.02
CA ASP A 104 -2.07 -13.31 2.93
C ASP A 104 -1.06 -12.15 2.88
N PHE A 105 -0.01 -12.19 3.70
CA PHE A 105 1.05 -11.19 3.65
C PHE A 105 1.83 -11.25 2.32
N GLY A 106 2.00 -12.45 1.76
CA GLY A 106 2.59 -12.68 0.44
C GLY A 106 1.73 -12.14 -0.70
N ILE A 107 0.41 -12.05 -0.53
CA ILE A 107 -0.46 -11.30 -1.45
C ILE A 107 -0.29 -9.80 -1.22
N ALA A 108 -0.29 -9.36 0.04
CA ALA A 108 -0.21 -7.96 0.41
C ALA A 108 1.09 -7.29 -0.10
N ILE A 109 2.23 -7.97 -0.06
CA ILE A 109 3.53 -7.45 -0.54
C ILE A 109 3.54 -7.22 -2.07
N GLN A 110 2.74 -7.98 -2.83
CA GLN A 110 2.62 -7.85 -4.28
C GLN A 110 1.65 -6.72 -4.69
N CYS A 111 0.82 -6.24 -3.76
CA CYS A 111 -0.13 -5.16 -4.01
C CYS A 111 0.59 -3.78 -4.02
N PRO A 112 -0.01 -2.74 -4.63
CA PRO A 112 0.57 -1.40 -4.68
C PRO A 112 0.98 -0.88 -3.30
N GLY A 113 2.25 -0.49 -3.15
CA GLY A 113 2.82 -0.01 -1.90
C GLY A 113 3.17 -1.11 -0.88
N GLY A 114 2.78 -2.37 -1.10
CA GLY A 114 3.03 -3.48 -0.19
C GLY A 114 4.50 -3.77 0.02
N ASN A 115 5.28 -3.86 -1.05
CA ASN A 115 6.73 -4.07 -0.97
C ASN A 115 7.49 -2.94 -0.25
N GLU A 116 6.90 -1.75 -0.11
CA GLU A 116 7.49 -0.63 0.63
C GLU A 116 6.97 -0.51 2.06
N ASN A 117 6.04 -1.38 2.46
CA ASN A 117 5.42 -1.38 3.78
C ASN A 117 6.24 -2.28 4.73
N PRO A 118 7.00 -1.70 5.67
CA PRO A 118 7.87 -2.47 6.54
C PRO A 118 7.11 -3.38 7.51
N PHE A 119 5.83 -3.08 7.81
CA PHE A 119 5.00 -3.93 8.66
C PHE A 119 4.74 -5.29 8.00
N ILE A 120 4.49 -5.31 6.69
CA ILE A 120 4.22 -6.55 5.95
C ILE A 120 5.47 -7.44 5.95
N HIS A 121 6.64 -6.85 5.71
CA HIS A 121 7.91 -7.60 5.76
C HIS A 121 8.19 -8.14 7.17
N LEU A 122 8.02 -7.33 8.21
CA LEU A 122 8.16 -7.79 9.61
C LEU A 122 7.27 -9.00 9.91
N ARG A 123 6.01 -8.97 9.47
CA ARG A 123 5.09 -10.09 9.74
C ARG A 123 5.42 -11.34 8.93
N LEU A 124 5.89 -11.19 7.68
CA LEU A 124 6.44 -12.31 6.92
C LEU A 124 7.64 -12.93 7.62
N ASP A 125 8.57 -12.10 8.11
CA ASP A 125 9.74 -12.56 8.86
C ASP A 125 9.36 -13.39 10.08
N GLU A 126 8.43 -12.89 10.90
CA GLU A 126 7.94 -13.58 12.09
C GLU A 126 7.24 -14.91 11.76
N CYS A 127 6.49 -14.97 10.65
CA CYS A 127 5.89 -16.22 10.17
C CYS A 127 6.96 -17.25 9.80
N LEU A 128 7.97 -16.85 9.01
CA LEU A 128 9.05 -17.72 8.55
C LEU A 128 9.94 -18.24 9.69
N LEU A 129 10.25 -17.37 10.67
CA LEU A 129 10.99 -17.77 11.86
C LEU A 129 10.23 -18.81 12.68
N THR A 130 8.92 -18.64 12.84
CA THR A 130 8.09 -19.57 13.62
C THR A 130 7.93 -20.93 12.93
N ARG A 131 8.04 -20.96 11.60
CA ARG A 131 8.07 -22.18 10.79
C ARG A 131 9.43 -22.88 10.73
N ASN A 132 10.45 -22.35 11.42
CA ASN A 132 11.83 -22.84 11.40
C ASN A 132 12.46 -22.82 9.99
N GLU A 133 12.16 -21.77 9.22
CA GLU A 133 12.72 -21.48 7.89
C GLU A 133 13.65 -20.23 7.94
N PRO A 134 14.77 -20.27 8.70
CA PRO A 134 15.54 -19.07 9.06
C PRO A 134 16.27 -18.39 7.89
N ASP A 135 16.65 -19.13 6.85
CA ASP A 135 17.36 -18.58 5.70
C ASP A 135 16.49 -17.59 4.91
N GLN A 136 15.18 -17.87 4.81
CA GLN A 136 14.22 -16.98 4.14
C GLN A 136 13.92 -15.74 5.00
N ALA A 137 13.75 -15.92 6.31
CA ALA A 137 13.54 -14.80 7.24
C ALA A 137 14.72 -13.82 7.27
N ALA A 138 15.96 -14.30 7.19
CA ALA A 138 17.13 -13.43 7.19
C ALA A 138 17.17 -12.47 5.97
N HIS A 139 16.71 -12.94 4.80
CA HIS A 139 16.63 -12.12 3.60
C HIS A 139 15.61 -10.98 3.75
N HIS A 140 14.43 -11.29 4.27
CA HIS A 140 13.34 -10.32 4.42
C HIS A 140 13.60 -9.32 5.55
N LEU A 141 14.16 -9.73 6.70
CA LEU A 141 14.58 -8.81 7.78
C LEU A 141 15.58 -7.75 7.27
N THR A 142 16.47 -8.15 6.39
CA THR A 142 17.44 -7.25 5.76
C THR A 142 16.73 -6.17 4.95
N VAL A 143 15.68 -6.53 4.21
CA VAL A 143 14.82 -5.58 3.47
C VAL A 143 14.03 -4.68 4.42
N THR A 144 13.46 -5.21 5.50
CA THR A 144 12.76 -4.44 6.55
C THR A 144 13.67 -3.38 7.17
N PHE A 145 14.87 -3.79 7.60
CA PHE A 145 15.86 -2.92 8.23
C PHE A 145 16.33 -1.80 7.29
N TYR A 146 16.68 -2.13 6.03
CA TYR A 146 17.10 -1.12 5.06
C TYR A 146 15.94 -0.22 4.58
N GLY A 147 14.71 -0.73 4.56
CA GLY A 147 13.51 0.06 4.27
C GLY A 147 13.20 1.09 5.36
N TRP A 148 13.40 0.74 6.64
CA TRP A 148 13.26 1.65 7.78
C TRP A 148 14.33 2.74 7.83
N HIS A 149 15.56 2.42 7.43
CA HIS A 149 16.68 3.36 7.49
C HIS A 149 16.94 4.15 6.20
N HIS A 150 16.03 4.09 5.21
CA HIS A 150 16.18 4.88 4.00
C HIS A 150 15.99 6.38 4.31
N PRO A 151 16.99 7.26 4.05
CA PRO A 151 17.01 8.66 4.51
C PRO A 151 15.96 9.59 3.87
N ALA A 152 15.03 9.05 3.08
CA ALA A 152 13.96 9.78 2.42
C ALA A 152 12.62 9.76 3.21
N ARG A 153 12.49 8.93 4.25
CA ARG A 153 11.29 8.89 5.11
C ARG A 153 11.63 9.55 6.45
N GLY A 154 11.25 10.82 6.58
CA GLY A 154 11.46 11.62 7.78
C GLY A 154 10.81 11.00 9.01
N VAL A 155 11.57 11.04 10.11
CA VAL A 155 11.20 10.82 11.52
C VAL A 155 9.70 10.75 11.78
N ILE A 156 9.17 9.53 11.97
CA ILE A 156 7.91 9.34 12.69
C ILE A 156 8.27 9.29 14.17
N ALA A 157 7.84 10.31 14.91
CA ALA A 157 7.96 10.34 16.36
C ALA A 157 7.17 9.15 16.94
N LEU A 158 7.85 8.28 17.69
CA LEU A 158 7.19 7.24 18.48
C LEU A 158 6.32 7.94 19.54
N PRO A 159 5.05 7.55 19.73
CA PRO A 159 4.23 8.07 20.81
C PRO A 159 4.83 7.59 22.15
N GLN A 160 5.29 8.54 22.95
CA GLN A 160 5.63 8.30 24.35
C GLN A 160 4.31 8.18 25.11
N TRP A 161 3.99 7.00 25.63
CA TRP A 161 2.91 6.88 26.61
C TRP A 161 3.42 7.34 27.97
N SER A 162 2.88 8.46 28.45
CA SER A 162 2.87 8.88 29.87
C SER A 162 1.49 9.38 30.22
#